data_AF-A0A8R1IKS2-F1
#
_entry.id   AF-A0A8R1IKS2-F1
#
_cell.length_a   1.000
_cell.length_b   1.000
_cell.length_c   1.000
_cell.angle_alpha   90.00
_cell.angle_beta   90.00
_cell.angle_gamma   90.00
#
_symmetry.space_group_name_H-M   'P 1'
#
loop_
_entity.id
_entity.type
_entity.pdbx_description
1 polymer ?
#
loop_
_entity_poly.entity_id
_entity_poly.type
_entity_poly.pdbx_seq_one_letter_code
_entity_poly.pdbx_strand_id
1 'polypeptide(L)'
;MVGKVTRQRRTRANWRDIVVLCTILCLTEQGQGCQEIDILQQIETVCDNTGHCEYFTETGIHLNHVHSEGCIRMGKKGTTLRDIRIQLMDIEAICTKRTITYTQDIITKVWSTKRCPRMGTCQGEKCKAIKPDSRIPELNNVNMMKYQEKFDFFDCIEYQQVARTQLTITKLNSINNTAKSIEIRSPIGHLTTFHQSTVTVDTIQTPPSPILNTWFIKNNESVATWTPNQRPNFQCDNLLKNCTLQEKCECQPAENQMRCTCLDNDIGHLLQRPTTHLPIRSGYWLLEPFGKSVKGRILTESTVFLTLRMTDIWNTKIVKTEKICQSENAIAEGCYSCAPGATAQIHCKSQKEDTMAELECEEESFVIPCSPDVKSTNITFHAAKS
;
A
#
# COMPACT_ATOMS: atom_id res chain seq x y z
N MET A 1 5.85 79.18 -11.14
CA MET A 1 6.98 80.07 -11.45
C MET A 1 8.26 79.31 -11.18
N VAL A 2 9.12 79.22 -12.21
CA VAL A 2 10.60 79.10 -12.23
C VAL A 2 11.27 78.21 -11.18
N GLY A 3 12.13 77.22 -11.47
CA GLY A 3 12.81 76.73 -12.67
C GLY A 3 13.72 75.55 -12.23
N LYS A 4 13.72 74.38 -12.89
CA LYS A 4 14.57 73.94 -14.01
C LYS A 4 16.07 73.66 -13.70
N VAL A 5 16.43 72.40 -13.95
CA VAL A 5 17.59 71.88 -14.73
C VAL A 5 18.88 71.45 -14.00
N THR A 6 19.02 70.13 -13.88
CA THR A 6 20.08 69.22 -14.40
C THR A 6 21.50 69.74 -14.72
N ARG A 7 22.53 69.06 -14.18
CA ARG A 7 23.46 68.11 -14.87
C ARG A 7 24.92 68.18 -14.38
N GLN A 8 25.41 66.99 -14.04
CA GLN A 8 26.77 66.48 -13.81
C GLN A 8 28.00 67.33 -14.22
N ARG A 9 29.04 67.25 -13.38
CA ARG A 9 30.44 67.05 -13.83
C ARG A 9 31.19 66.09 -12.91
N ARG A 10 31.79 65.07 -13.53
CA ARG A 10 32.76 64.11 -12.98
C ARG A 10 34.01 64.85 -12.51
N THR A 11 34.54 64.48 -11.35
CA THR A 11 35.96 64.54 -11.04
C THR A 11 36.39 63.31 -10.24
N ARG A 12 37.66 62.96 -10.46
CA ARG A 12 38.31 61.68 -10.25
C ARG A 12 38.83 61.49 -8.82
N ALA A 13 38.94 60.20 -8.51
CA ALA A 13 40.05 59.53 -7.82
C ALA A 13 40.10 59.55 -6.29
N ASN A 14 40.08 58.31 -5.82
CA ASN A 14 40.80 57.74 -4.69
C ASN A 14 40.35 58.23 -3.32
N TRP A 15 39.76 57.32 -2.55
CA TRP A 15 40.40 56.75 -1.38
C TRP A 15 39.61 55.53 -0.89
N ARG A 16 40.36 54.48 -0.53
CA ARG A 16 40.11 53.47 0.50
C ARG A 16 38.66 53.00 0.66
N ASP A 17 38.39 51.79 0.17
CA ASP A 17 37.69 50.76 0.95
C ASP A 17 37.86 49.41 0.26
N ILE A 18 38.77 48.60 0.80
CA ILE A 18 38.82 47.17 0.54
C ILE A 18 37.64 46.58 1.32
N VAL A 19 36.50 46.43 0.65
CA VAL A 19 35.44 45.55 1.14
C VAL A 19 35.96 44.13 0.94
N VAL A 20 36.50 43.55 2.01
CA VAL A 20 36.70 42.10 2.10
C VAL A 20 35.30 41.49 2.09
N LEU A 21 34.84 41.11 0.90
CA LEU A 21 33.76 40.14 0.74
C LEU A 21 34.29 38.80 1.25
N CYS A 22 34.25 38.62 2.58
CA CYS A 22 34.25 37.29 3.16
C CYS A 22 32.94 36.64 2.75
N THR A 23 32.90 36.06 1.56
CA THR A 23 31.99 34.99 1.25
C THR A 23 32.37 33.84 2.18
N ILE A 24 31.77 33.84 3.38
CA ILE A 24 31.64 32.63 4.16
C ILE A 24 30.84 31.70 3.26
N LEU A 25 31.57 30.85 2.54
CA LEU A 25 31.06 29.59 2.02
C LEU A 25 30.59 28.82 3.26
N CYS A 26 29.35 29.10 3.68
CA CYS A 26 28.60 28.15 4.48
C CYS A 26 28.54 26.89 3.62
N LEU A 27 29.42 25.94 3.93
CA LEU A 27 29.20 24.55 3.61
C LEU A 27 27.80 24.24 4.15
N THR A 28 26.83 24.16 3.24
CA THR A 28 25.51 23.67 3.56
C THR A 28 25.69 22.19 3.89
N GLU A 29 25.96 21.91 5.18
CA GLU A 29 25.71 20.58 5.71
C GLU A 29 24.21 20.35 5.54
N GLN A 30 23.85 19.65 4.46
CA GLN A 30 22.56 18.99 4.35
C GLN A 30 22.54 17.90 5.42
N GLY A 31 22.29 18.28 6.67
CA GLY A 31 21.81 17.32 7.64
C GLY A 31 20.40 16.94 7.19
N GLN A 32 20.14 15.65 7.05
CA GLN A 32 18.78 15.17 6.99
C GLN A 32 18.43 14.75 8.41
N GLY A 33 17.32 15.25 8.93
CA GLY A 33 16.93 14.98 10.30
C GLY A 33 16.53 13.51 10.48
N CYS A 34 16.93 12.92 11.61
CA CYS A 34 16.73 11.52 11.98
C CYS A 34 15.85 11.40 13.22
N GLN A 35 14.98 10.39 13.24
CA GLN A 35 14.12 10.08 14.39
C GLN A 35 14.87 9.24 15.44
N GLU A 36 14.48 9.40 16.70
CA GLU A 36 14.91 8.52 17.77
C GLU A 36 14.09 7.23 17.70
N ILE A 37 14.77 6.09 17.68
CA ILE A 37 14.15 4.76 17.67
C ILE A 37 14.85 3.89 18.70
N ASP A 38 14.14 2.88 19.22
CA ASP A 38 14.76 1.90 20.11
C ASP A 38 15.67 0.98 19.30
N ILE A 39 16.91 0.83 19.76
CA ILE A 39 17.95 0.07 19.07
C ILE A 39 18.64 -0.85 20.06
N LEU A 40 18.61 -2.15 19.75
CA LEU A 40 19.31 -3.19 20.51
C LEU A 40 20.58 -3.57 19.76
N GLN A 41 21.75 -3.35 20.36
CA GLN A 41 23.04 -3.73 19.75
C GLN A 41 23.60 -5.00 20.38
N GLN A 42 24.08 -5.90 19.52
CA GLN A 42 24.84 -7.09 19.91
C GLN A 42 26.12 -7.21 19.05
N ILE A 43 27.18 -7.74 19.63
CA ILE A 43 28.41 -8.10 18.91
C ILE A 43 28.52 -9.62 18.89
N GLU A 44 28.69 -10.20 17.71
CA GLU A 44 28.88 -11.63 17.52
C GLU A 44 30.30 -11.90 16.99
N THR A 45 30.93 -12.97 17.47
CA THR A 45 32.22 -13.46 16.96
C THR A 45 32.03 -14.87 16.41
N VAL A 46 32.34 -15.08 15.14
CA VAL A 46 32.26 -16.38 14.47
C VAL A 46 33.66 -16.82 14.10
N CYS A 47 34.13 -17.94 14.65
CA CYS A 47 35.46 -18.48 14.38
C CYS A 47 35.38 -19.79 13.59
N ASP A 48 36.21 -19.93 12.57
CA ASP A 48 36.39 -21.18 11.83
C ASP A 48 37.33 -22.15 12.59
N ASN A 49 37.30 -23.42 12.22
CA ASN A 49 38.15 -24.49 12.75
C ASN A 49 39.65 -24.23 12.56
N THR A 50 40.01 -23.31 11.66
CA THR A 50 41.38 -22.85 11.41
C THR A 50 41.85 -21.76 12.39
N GLY A 51 40.99 -21.28 13.29
CA GLY A 51 41.27 -20.20 14.24
C GLY A 51 41.11 -18.80 13.65
N HIS A 52 40.57 -18.67 12.43
CA HIS A 52 40.20 -17.37 11.85
C HIS A 52 38.84 -16.92 12.39
N CYS A 53 38.78 -15.75 13.04
CA CYS A 53 37.55 -15.20 13.61
C CYS A 53 37.09 -13.97 12.85
N GLU A 54 35.83 -13.98 12.42
CA GLU A 54 35.10 -12.84 11.89
C GLU A 54 34.19 -12.24 12.96
N TYR A 55 34.12 -10.91 12.99
CA TYR A 55 33.29 -10.18 13.94
C TYR A 55 32.10 -9.57 13.21
N PHE A 56 30.95 -9.56 13.87
CA PHE A 56 29.73 -8.98 13.34
C PHE A 56 29.11 -8.05 14.37
N THR A 57 28.63 -6.91 13.91
CA THR A 57 27.79 -6.01 14.72
C THR A 57 26.36 -6.16 14.25
N GLU A 58 25.48 -6.59 15.13
CA GLU A 58 24.06 -6.72 14.89
C GLU A 58 23.29 -5.63 15.61
N THR A 59 22.28 -5.11 14.95
CA THR A 59 21.49 -3.98 15.41
C THR A 59 20.03 -4.24 15.09
N GLY A 60 19.23 -4.48 16.13
CA GLY A 60 17.77 -4.59 16.01
C GLY A 60 17.13 -3.21 15.95
N ILE A 61 16.23 -3.02 14.99
CA ILE A 61 15.63 -1.74 14.63
C ILE A 61 14.12 -1.93 14.59
N HIS A 62 13.40 -1.20 15.44
CA HIS A 62 11.95 -1.19 15.43
C HIS A 62 11.43 0.03 14.68
N LEU A 63 10.81 -0.19 13.52
CA LEU A 63 10.20 0.85 12.69
C LEU A 63 8.69 0.71 12.71
N ASN A 64 7.98 1.82 12.60
CA ASN A 64 6.53 1.82 12.40
C ASN A 64 6.11 3.03 11.58
N HIS A 65 4.82 3.26 11.38
CA HIS A 65 4.37 4.42 10.58
C HIS A 65 4.72 5.79 11.19
N VAL A 66 4.89 5.87 12.52
CA VAL A 66 5.31 7.08 13.24
C VAL A 66 6.84 7.19 13.15
N HIS A 67 7.53 6.21 13.71
CA HIS A 67 8.97 6.01 13.63
C HIS A 67 9.33 5.26 12.35
N SER A 68 9.06 5.89 11.21
CA SER A 68 9.28 5.28 9.89
C SER A 68 10.75 5.24 9.51
N GLU A 69 11.61 5.96 10.25
CA GLU A 69 13.01 6.09 9.90
C GLU A 69 13.94 5.86 11.09
N GLY A 70 14.97 5.03 10.88
CA GLY A 70 16.06 4.81 11.82
C GLY A 70 17.40 5.23 11.25
N CYS A 71 18.15 6.06 11.98
CA CYS A 71 19.52 6.44 11.64
C CYS A 71 20.54 5.92 12.65
N ILE A 72 21.59 5.30 12.13
CA ILE A 72 22.66 4.70 12.91
C ILE A 72 23.99 5.28 12.44
N ARG A 73 24.64 6.05 13.31
CA ARG A 73 26.03 6.47 13.10
C ARG A 73 26.97 5.42 13.62
N MET A 74 27.94 5.06 12.80
CA MET A 74 28.89 4.00 13.11
C MET A 74 30.30 4.56 13.09
N GLY A 75 31.01 4.29 14.19
CA GLY A 75 32.36 4.76 14.38
C GLY A 75 33.32 3.67 14.87
N LYS A 76 34.60 3.92 14.68
CA LYS A 76 35.70 3.12 15.21
C LYS A 76 36.72 4.03 15.87
N LYS A 77 37.20 3.66 17.06
CA LYS A 77 38.26 4.42 17.76
C LYS A 77 37.94 5.92 17.89
N GLY A 78 36.67 6.29 18.07
CA GLY A 78 36.22 7.67 18.24
C GLY A 78 35.93 8.46 16.96
N THR A 79 36.18 7.91 15.76
CA THR A 79 35.82 8.56 14.48
C THR A 79 34.56 7.94 13.89
N THR A 80 33.59 8.77 13.48
CA THR A 80 32.42 8.33 12.71
C THR A 80 32.86 8.06 11.27
N LEU A 81 32.62 6.85 10.76
CA LEU A 81 33.04 6.47 9.41
C LEU A 81 31.85 6.21 8.49
N ARG A 82 30.68 5.92 9.05
CA ARG A 82 29.46 5.63 8.29
C ARG A 82 28.22 6.17 8.97
N ASP A 83 27.25 6.53 8.14
CA ASP A 83 25.88 6.79 8.54
C ASP A 83 24.97 5.82 7.77
N ILE A 84 24.07 5.15 8.48
CA ILE A 84 23.10 4.22 7.90
C ILE A 84 21.72 4.73 8.22
N ARG A 85 20.93 4.99 7.17
CA ARG A 85 19.56 5.44 7.26
C ARG A 85 18.66 4.36 6.66
N ILE A 86 17.69 3.88 7.43
CA ILE A 86 16.69 2.91 6.99
C ILE A 86 15.32 3.55 7.15
N GLN A 87 14.57 3.62 6.06
CA GLN A 87 13.22 4.17 6.04
C GLN A 87 12.21 3.10 5.63
N LEU A 88 11.21 2.84 6.47
CA LEU A 88 10.03 2.05 6.14
C LEU A 88 9.12 2.88 5.22
N MET A 89 8.89 2.37 4.01
CA MET A 89 8.01 3.03 3.04
C MET A 89 6.57 2.57 3.21
N ASP A 90 6.35 1.26 3.23
CA ASP A 90 5.08 0.59 3.48
C ASP A 90 5.30 -0.92 3.68
N ILE A 91 4.22 -1.61 4.06
CA ILE A 91 4.15 -3.07 4.02
C ILE A 91 3.20 -3.47 2.89
N GLU A 92 3.63 -4.45 2.10
CA GLU A 92 2.85 -5.07 1.06
C GLU A 92 2.43 -6.48 1.48
N ALA A 93 1.15 -6.80 1.27
CA ALA A 93 0.60 -8.14 1.40
C ALA A 93 0.37 -8.68 -0.02
N ILE A 94 1.25 -9.57 -0.47
CA ILE A 94 1.19 -10.12 -1.83
C ILE A 94 0.32 -11.38 -1.82
N CYS A 95 -0.76 -11.38 -2.60
CA CYS A 95 -1.69 -12.50 -2.66
C CYS A 95 -1.17 -13.66 -3.52
N THR A 96 -1.11 -14.84 -2.93
CA THR A 96 -0.97 -16.12 -3.64
C THR A 96 -2.34 -16.53 -4.19
N LYS A 97 -2.58 -16.17 -5.45
CA LYS A 97 -3.84 -16.39 -6.15
C LYS A 97 -4.17 -17.87 -6.34
N ARG A 98 -5.42 -18.23 -6.07
CA ARG A 98 -6.06 -19.49 -6.45
C ARG A 98 -7.33 -19.24 -7.23
N THR A 99 -7.33 -19.62 -8.50
CA THR A 99 -8.54 -19.57 -9.33
C THR A 99 -9.55 -20.60 -8.83
N ILE A 100 -10.76 -20.14 -8.54
CA ILE A 100 -11.89 -20.97 -8.11
C ILE A 100 -12.64 -21.47 -9.34
N THR A 101 -12.95 -20.57 -10.26
CA THR A 101 -13.70 -20.87 -11.49
C THR A 101 -13.47 -19.78 -12.52
N TYR A 102 -13.83 -20.06 -13.77
CA TYR A 102 -14.02 -19.01 -14.77
C TYR A 102 -15.51 -18.71 -14.89
N THR A 103 -15.84 -17.51 -15.36
CA THR A 103 -17.20 -17.10 -15.63
C THR A 103 -17.21 -16.15 -16.83
N GLN A 104 -18.39 -15.78 -17.29
CA GLN A 104 -18.62 -14.77 -18.30
C GLN A 104 -19.88 -14.01 -17.95
N ASP A 105 -19.96 -12.77 -18.42
CA ASP A 105 -21.17 -11.97 -18.25
C ASP A 105 -22.30 -12.61 -19.06
N ILE A 106 -23.41 -12.90 -18.39
CA ILE A 106 -24.56 -13.56 -19.01
C ILE A 106 -25.83 -12.82 -18.63
N ILE A 107 -26.74 -12.75 -19.59
CA ILE A 107 -28.09 -12.26 -19.33
C ILE A 107 -29.01 -13.46 -19.27
N THR A 108 -29.45 -13.83 -18.07
CA THR A 108 -30.46 -14.88 -17.91
C THR A 108 -31.80 -14.38 -18.43
N LYS A 109 -32.36 -15.08 -19.42
CA LYS A 109 -33.71 -14.84 -19.93
C LYS A 109 -34.56 -16.08 -19.73
N VAL A 110 -35.65 -15.94 -18.99
CA VAL A 110 -36.61 -17.03 -18.82
C VAL A 110 -37.66 -16.96 -19.91
N TRP A 111 -37.90 -18.11 -20.53
CA TRP A 111 -38.94 -18.29 -21.54
C TRP A 111 -39.98 -19.24 -20.99
N SER A 112 -41.24 -19.00 -21.37
CA SER A 112 -42.35 -19.83 -20.93
C SER A 112 -43.32 -20.05 -22.06
N THR A 113 -44.00 -21.20 -22.01
CA THR A 113 -45.04 -21.56 -22.96
C THR A 113 -46.14 -22.30 -22.19
N LYS A 114 -47.38 -21.91 -22.42
CA LYS A 114 -48.55 -22.52 -21.80
C LYS A 114 -49.21 -23.46 -22.80
N ARG A 115 -49.51 -24.68 -22.37
CA ARG A 115 -50.26 -25.67 -23.15
C ARG A 115 -51.50 -26.12 -22.39
N CYS A 116 -52.60 -26.29 -23.10
CA CYS A 116 -53.80 -26.90 -22.53
C CYS A 116 -53.54 -28.38 -22.20
N PRO A 117 -54.32 -28.96 -21.27
CA PRO A 117 -54.26 -30.40 -21.02
C PRO A 117 -54.43 -31.19 -22.32
N ARG A 118 -53.60 -32.21 -22.52
CA ARG A 118 -53.56 -33.08 -23.71
C ARG A 118 -53.06 -32.42 -25.01
N MET A 119 -52.53 -31.20 -24.95
CA MET A 119 -51.95 -30.51 -26.10
C MET A 119 -50.43 -30.55 -26.09
N GLY A 120 -49.83 -30.88 -27.23
CA GLY A 120 -48.38 -30.97 -27.37
C GLY A 120 -47.78 -31.98 -26.39
N THR A 121 -46.75 -31.56 -25.65
CA THR A 121 -46.14 -32.41 -24.62
C THR A 121 -46.85 -32.43 -23.27
N CYS A 122 -47.92 -31.65 -23.08
CA CYS A 122 -48.68 -31.58 -21.83
C CYS A 122 -49.68 -32.75 -21.72
N GLN A 123 -49.18 -33.97 -21.51
CA GLN A 123 -49.99 -35.21 -21.42
C GLN A 123 -49.67 -35.99 -20.14
N GLY A 124 -50.70 -36.53 -19.48
CA GLY A 124 -50.58 -37.29 -18.24
C GLY A 124 -49.86 -36.49 -17.14
N GLU A 125 -48.99 -37.16 -16.39
CA GLU A 125 -48.20 -36.57 -15.30
C GLU A 125 -46.94 -35.82 -15.78
N LYS A 126 -46.78 -35.61 -17.09
CA LYS A 126 -45.55 -35.02 -17.65
C LYS A 126 -45.21 -33.67 -17.05
N CYS A 127 -46.21 -32.80 -16.81
CA CYS A 127 -45.97 -31.49 -16.19
C CYS A 127 -45.34 -31.59 -14.79
N LYS A 128 -45.77 -32.58 -13.99
CA LYS A 128 -45.23 -32.84 -12.64
C LYS A 128 -43.86 -33.52 -12.67
N ALA A 129 -43.55 -34.25 -13.74
CA ALA A 129 -42.30 -34.99 -13.90
C ALA A 129 -41.16 -34.19 -14.56
N ILE A 130 -41.38 -32.95 -14.99
CA ILE A 130 -40.35 -32.08 -15.57
C ILE A 130 -39.26 -31.80 -14.52
N LYS A 131 -38.01 -31.98 -14.95
CA LYS A 131 -36.79 -31.64 -14.20
C LYS A 131 -36.05 -30.48 -14.88
N PRO A 132 -35.13 -29.80 -14.18
CA PRO A 132 -34.37 -28.68 -14.77
C PRO A 132 -33.61 -29.02 -16.06
N ASP A 133 -33.20 -30.27 -16.25
CA ASP A 133 -32.48 -30.77 -17.43
C ASP A 133 -33.41 -31.35 -18.52
N SER A 134 -34.73 -31.36 -18.28
CA SER A 134 -35.71 -31.91 -19.22
C SER A 134 -35.81 -31.04 -20.46
N ARG A 135 -35.59 -31.64 -21.64
CA ARG A 135 -35.76 -30.96 -22.92
C ARG A 135 -37.24 -30.96 -23.31
N ILE A 136 -37.80 -29.76 -23.46
CA ILE A 136 -39.19 -29.54 -23.86
C ILE A 136 -39.18 -28.97 -25.28
N PRO A 137 -39.72 -29.70 -26.29
CA PRO A 137 -39.74 -29.26 -27.69
C PRO A 137 -40.28 -27.85 -27.90
N GLU A 138 -41.26 -27.45 -27.09
CA GLU A 138 -41.88 -26.13 -27.12
C GLU A 138 -40.95 -24.97 -26.69
N LEU A 139 -39.79 -25.27 -26.12
CA LEU A 139 -38.77 -24.31 -25.66
C LEU A 139 -37.45 -24.42 -26.46
N ASN A 140 -37.44 -25.12 -27.60
CA ASN A 140 -36.20 -25.37 -28.36
C ASN A 140 -35.52 -24.10 -28.93
N ASN A 141 -36.24 -22.99 -29.09
CA ASN A 141 -35.73 -21.76 -29.70
C ASN A 141 -34.99 -20.83 -28.72
N VAL A 142 -34.53 -21.35 -27.59
CA VAL A 142 -34.03 -20.54 -26.49
C VAL A 142 -32.58 -20.87 -26.26
N ASN A 143 -31.70 -20.09 -26.89
CA ASN A 143 -30.33 -19.84 -26.44
C ASN A 143 -29.75 -18.70 -27.29
N MET A 144 -29.59 -17.52 -26.69
CA MET A 144 -28.79 -16.45 -27.26
C MET A 144 -27.76 -16.03 -26.22
N MET A 145 -26.54 -16.52 -26.39
CA MET A 145 -25.38 -16.04 -25.65
C MET A 145 -24.78 -14.86 -26.43
N LYS A 146 -24.69 -13.68 -25.81
CA LYS A 146 -23.88 -12.59 -26.35
C LYS A 146 -22.41 -12.84 -26.00
N TYR A 147 -21.55 -12.52 -26.95
CA TYR A 147 -20.08 -12.60 -26.92
C TYR A 147 -19.49 -11.79 -25.75
N GLN A 148 -18.28 -12.05 -25.23
CA GLN A 148 -17.63 -13.28 -24.74
C GLN A 148 -16.40 -12.81 -23.93
N GLU A 149 -16.63 -11.98 -22.91
CA GLU A 149 -15.55 -11.60 -22.01
C GLU A 149 -15.44 -12.64 -20.90
N LYS A 150 -14.24 -13.24 -20.82
CA LYS A 150 -13.92 -14.25 -19.82
C LYS A 150 -13.42 -13.57 -18.56
N PHE A 151 -14.03 -13.91 -17.44
CA PHE A 151 -13.58 -13.48 -16.12
C PHE A 151 -12.95 -14.65 -15.36
N ASP A 152 -11.88 -14.34 -14.65
CA ASP A 152 -11.21 -15.21 -13.70
C ASP A 152 -11.70 -14.86 -12.30
N PHE A 153 -12.31 -15.84 -11.64
CA PHE A 153 -12.85 -15.69 -10.31
C PHE A 153 -11.96 -16.44 -9.32
N PHE A 154 -11.37 -15.73 -8.37
CA PHE A 154 -10.29 -16.26 -7.55
C PHE A 154 -10.30 -15.73 -6.12
N ASP A 155 -9.64 -16.46 -5.25
CA ASP A 155 -9.31 -16.03 -3.89
C ASP A 155 -7.79 -16.06 -3.67
N CYS A 156 -7.39 -15.62 -2.48
CA CYS A 156 -6.02 -15.64 -2.03
C CYS A 156 -5.89 -16.75 -0.99
N ILE A 157 -5.04 -17.75 -1.26
CA ILE A 157 -4.77 -18.83 -0.29
C ILE A 157 -4.08 -18.24 0.94
N GLU A 158 -3.14 -17.34 0.69
CA GLU A 158 -2.31 -16.70 1.68
C GLU A 158 -1.85 -15.33 1.17
N TYR A 159 -1.45 -14.48 2.11
CA TYR A 159 -0.81 -13.20 1.83
C TYR A 159 0.59 -13.21 2.42
N GLN A 160 1.59 -13.12 1.54
CA GLN A 160 2.97 -12.97 1.97
C GLN A 160 3.21 -11.50 2.34
N GLN A 161 3.55 -11.25 3.61
CA GLN A 161 3.91 -9.93 4.10
C GLN A 161 5.34 -9.58 3.67
N VAL A 162 5.51 -8.40 3.07
CA VAL A 162 6.76 -7.88 2.54
C VAL A 162 6.95 -6.46 3.04
N ALA A 163 8.05 -6.18 3.74
CA ALA A 163 8.39 -4.82 4.12
C ALA A 163 9.16 -4.17 2.95
N ARG A 164 8.69 -3.00 2.52
CA ARG A 164 9.40 -2.16 1.56
C ARG A 164 10.14 -1.08 2.32
N THR A 165 11.47 -1.15 2.28
CA THR A 165 12.35 -0.22 2.99
C THR A 165 13.35 0.42 2.05
N GLN A 166 13.74 1.65 2.33
CA GLN A 166 14.82 2.33 1.65
C GLN A 166 16.04 2.36 2.58
N LEU A 167 17.11 1.72 2.17
CA LEU A 167 18.39 1.70 2.88
C LEU A 167 19.35 2.67 2.19
N THR A 168 19.89 3.63 2.95
CA THR A 168 20.92 4.56 2.50
C THR A 168 22.16 4.43 3.38
N ILE A 169 23.30 4.18 2.76
CA ILE A 169 24.61 4.10 3.43
C ILE A 169 25.46 5.28 2.95
N THR A 170 25.87 6.12 3.89
CA THR A 170 26.76 7.25 3.65
C THR A 170 28.13 6.97 4.25
N LYS A 171 29.17 6.98 3.41
CA LYS A 171 30.56 6.96 3.89
C LYS A 171 30.97 8.37 4.27
N LEU A 172 31.34 8.55 5.52
CA LEU A 172 31.81 9.81 6.10
C LEU A 172 33.32 9.77 6.28
N ASN A 173 33.96 10.94 6.37
CA ASN A 173 35.41 11.08 6.54
C ASN A 173 36.25 10.41 5.45
N SER A 174 35.71 10.33 4.23
CA SER A 174 36.47 10.07 2.99
C SER A 174 36.70 11.38 2.23
N ILE A 175 37.68 11.39 1.31
CA ILE A 175 38.02 12.57 0.47
C ILE A 175 36.77 13.19 -0.16
N ASN A 176 35.80 12.35 -0.56
CA ASN A 176 34.42 12.75 -0.87
C ASN A 176 33.45 11.92 -0.02
N ASN A 177 32.48 12.56 0.64
CA ASN A 177 31.35 11.86 1.24
C ASN A 177 30.49 11.27 0.12
N THR A 178 30.21 9.98 0.17
CA THR A 178 29.40 9.29 -0.86
C THR A 178 28.24 8.58 -0.19
N ALA A 179 27.01 8.89 -0.65
CA ALA A 179 25.79 8.23 -0.25
C ALA A 179 25.32 7.27 -1.34
N LYS A 180 24.88 6.07 -0.96
CA LYS A 180 24.27 5.09 -1.86
C LYS A 180 22.98 4.58 -1.26
N SER A 181 21.94 4.50 -2.07
CA SER A 181 20.61 4.07 -1.65
C SER A 181 20.15 2.85 -2.44
N ILE A 182 19.39 1.97 -1.79
CA ILE A 182 18.70 0.83 -2.41
C ILE A 182 17.30 0.69 -1.81
N GLU A 183 16.31 0.40 -2.67
CA GLU A 183 15.00 -0.05 -2.22
C GLU A 183 15.04 -1.57 -2.01
N ILE A 184 14.68 -2.00 -0.80
CA ILE A 184 14.65 -3.40 -0.38
C ILE A 184 13.19 -3.80 -0.23
N ARG A 185 12.83 -4.93 -0.84
CA ARG A 185 11.53 -5.58 -0.68
C ARG A 185 11.77 -6.97 -0.10
N SER A 186 11.62 -7.09 1.22
CA SER A 186 11.99 -8.31 1.92
C SER A 186 10.79 -8.91 2.65
N PRO A 187 10.46 -10.18 2.38
CA PRO A 187 9.56 -10.92 3.25
C PRO A 187 10.24 -11.26 4.57
N ILE A 188 9.44 -11.68 5.54
CA ILE A 188 9.93 -12.12 6.85
C ILE A 188 10.94 -13.26 6.68
N GLY A 189 12.08 -13.16 7.39
CA GLY A 189 13.16 -14.14 7.41
C GLY A 189 14.10 -14.12 6.20
N HIS A 190 13.87 -13.25 5.21
CA HIS A 190 14.74 -13.15 4.05
C HIS A 190 15.90 -12.20 4.28
N LEU A 191 17.13 -12.65 3.98
CA LEU A 191 18.35 -11.86 4.12
C LEU A 191 18.64 -11.09 2.83
N THR A 192 18.74 -9.77 2.93
CA THR A 192 19.16 -8.91 1.81
C THR A 192 20.49 -8.27 2.11
N THR A 193 21.51 -8.61 1.31
CA THR A 193 22.86 -8.05 1.45
C THR A 193 23.03 -6.83 0.56
N PHE A 194 23.46 -5.72 1.15
CA PHE A 194 23.86 -4.51 0.44
C PHE A 194 25.22 -4.04 0.96
N HIS A 195 26.25 -4.11 0.11
CA HIS A 195 27.63 -3.85 0.50
C HIS A 195 28.13 -4.74 1.66
N GLN A 196 28.43 -4.16 2.82
CA GLN A 196 28.92 -4.86 4.03
C GLN A 196 27.83 -5.00 5.08
N SER A 197 26.58 -4.76 4.69
CA SER A 197 25.42 -4.75 5.54
C SER A 197 24.43 -5.81 5.03
N THR A 198 23.88 -6.58 5.95
CA THR A 198 22.81 -7.55 5.69
C THR A 198 21.61 -7.10 6.49
N VAL A 199 20.47 -6.94 5.83
CA VAL A 199 19.20 -6.57 6.46
C VAL A 199 18.30 -7.79 6.43
N THR A 200 17.75 -8.14 7.59
CA THR A 200 16.68 -9.14 7.74
C THR A 200 15.45 -8.46 8.29
N VAL A 201 14.28 -8.82 7.76
CA VAL A 201 13.00 -8.47 8.37
C VAL A 201 12.63 -9.63 9.27
N ASP A 202 12.64 -9.46 10.59
CA ASP A 202 12.41 -10.58 11.51
C ASP A 202 10.93 -10.70 11.85
N THR A 203 10.22 -9.57 12.01
CA THR A 203 8.78 -9.57 12.23
C THR A 203 8.09 -8.39 11.54
N ILE A 204 6.85 -8.61 11.12
CA ILE A 204 5.93 -7.59 10.65
C ILE A 204 4.62 -7.78 11.42
N GLN A 205 4.13 -6.74 12.08
CA GLN A 205 2.82 -6.76 12.73
C GLN A 205 1.89 -5.79 12.00
N THR A 206 0.73 -6.31 11.60
CA THR A 206 -0.33 -5.53 10.96
C THR A 206 -1.66 -5.75 11.69
N PRO A 207 -2.60 -4.80 11.61
CA PRO A 207 -3.90 -4.95 12.24
C PRO A 207 -4.69 -6.08 11.56
N PRO A 208 -5.51 -6.85 12.31
CA PRO A 208 -6.37 -7.86 11.71
C PRO A 208 -7.33 -7.19 10.71
N SER A 209 -7.37 -7.69 9.48
CA SER A 209 -8.17 -7.06 8.42
C SER A 209 -9.06 -8.05 7.66
N PRO A 210 -10.39 -7.96 7.80
CA PRO A 210 -11.33 -8.82 7.08
C PRO A 210 -11.24 -8.71 5.56
N ILE A 211 -10.75 -7.59 5.01
CA ILE A 211 -10.68 -7.38 3.56
C ILE A 211 -9.71 -8.37 2.89
N LEU A 212 -8.71 -8.87 3.62
CA LEU A 212 -7.80 -9.89 3.13
C LEU A 212 -8.48 -11.27 2.95
N ASN A 213 -9.71 -11.45 3.45
CA ASN A 213 -10.50 -12.66 3.18
C ASN A 213 -11.47 -12.49 2.01
N THR A 214 -11.44 -11.36 1.29
CA THR A 214 -12.35 -11.11 0.17
C THR A 214 -11.95 -11.91 -1.08
N TRP A 215 -12.93 -12.19 -1.94
CA TRP A 215 -12.69 -12.82 -3.24
C TRP A 215 -12.57 -11.76 -4.33
N PHE A 216 -12.12 -12.15 -5.51
CA PHE A 216 -11.89 -11.22 -6.61
C PHE A 216 -12.41 -11.75 -7.92
N ILE A 217 -12.85 -10.83 -8.77
CA ILE A 217 -13.17 -11.09 -10.17
C ILE A 217 -12.28 -10.21 -11.04
N LYS A 218 -11.72 -10.80 -12.09
CA LYS A 218 -10.75 -10.14 -12.95
C LYS A 218 -11.03 -10.44 -14.42
N ASN A 219 -10.94 -9.42 -15.27
CA ASN A 219 -10.76 -9.58 -16.71
C ASN A 219 -9.32 -9.21 -17.12
N ASN A 220 -9.09 -8.95 -18.41
CA ASN A 220 -7.76 -8.58 -18.88
C ASN A 220 -7.33 -7.19 -18.43
N GLU A 221 -8.26 -6.29 -18.10
CA GLU A 221 -8.00 -4.87 -17.87
C GLU A 221 -8.14 -4.43 -16.42
N SER A 222 -9.07 -5.05 -15.69
CA SER A 222 -9.62 -4.57 -14.42
C SER A 222 -9.84 -5.72 -13.43
N VAL A 223 -9.86 -5.36 -12.15
CA VAL A 223 -10.10 -6.28 -11.04
C VAL A 223 -11.11 -5.64 -10.11
N ALA A 224 -12.05 -6.43 -9.59
CA ALA A 224 -12.97 -5.98 -8.57
C ALA A 224 -13.03 -6.96 -7.39
N THR A 225 -13.32 -6.42 -6.21
CA THR A 225 -13.64 -7.20 -5.01
C THR A 225 -14.98 -7.90 -5.17
N TRP A 226 -15.10 -9.07 -4.58
CA TRP A 226 -16.30 -9.89 -4.55
C TRP A 226 -16.56 -10.45 -3.14
N THR A 227 -17.83 -10.67 -2.84
CA THR A 227 -18.30 -11.22 -1.56
C THR A 227 -17.71 -12.61 -1.30
N PRO A 228 -17.01 -12.82 -0.17
CA PRO A 228 -16.38 -14.11 0.11
C PRO A 228 -17.41 -15.25 0.20
N ASN A 229 -17.00 -16.45 -0.20
CA ASN A 229 -17.82 -17.68 -0.18
C ASN A 229 -19.05 -17.67 -1.10
N GLN A 230 -19.26 -16.63 -1.90
CA GLN A 230 -20.34 -16.56 -2.87
C GLN A 230 -19.79 -16.87 -4.27
N ARG A 231 -20.10 -18.04 -4.82
CA ARG A 231 -19.71 -18.36 -6.21
C ARG A 231 -20.60 -17.61 -7.21
N PRO A 232 -20.08 -17.27 -8.41
CA PRO A 232 -20.93 -16.76 -9.47
C PRO A 232 -21.94 -17.83 -9.91
N ASN A 233 -23.11 -17.37 -10.38
CA ASN A 233 -24.18 -18.27 -10.84
C ASN A 233 -23.74 -19.08 -12.06
N PHE A 234 -22.90 -18.50 -12.92
CA PHE A 234 -22.38 -19.16 -14.09
C PHE A 234 -20.92 -19.55 -13.89
N GLN A 235 -20.63 -20.85 -13.87
CA GLN A 235 -19.31 -21.38 -13.55
C GLN A 235 -18.83 -22.24 -14.72
N CYS A 236 -17.66 -21.91 -15.24
CA CYS A 236 -17.08 -22.53 -16.41
C CYS A 236 -15.65 -23.02 -16.14
N ASP A 237 -15.22 -23.95 -16.97
CA ASP A 237 -13.81 -24.28 -17.14
C ASP A 237 -13.03 -23.14 -17.80
N ASN A 238 -11.71 -23.30 -17.85
CA ASN A 238 -10.79 -22.30 -18.43
C ASN A 238 -11.09 -21.98 -19.90
N LEU A 239 -11.66 -22.91 -20.67
CA LEU A 239 -11.97 -22.71 -22.08
C LEU A 239 -13.40 -22.23 -22.34
N LEU A 240 -14.20 -22.00 -21.28
CA LEU A 240 -15.62 -21.66 -21.38
C LEU A 240 -16.46 -22.70 -22.18
N LYS A 241 -16.03 -23.97 -22.18
CA LYS A 241 -16.69 -25.08 -22.88
C LYS A 241 -17.62 -25.85 -21.96
N ASN A 242 -17.19 -26.08 -20.73
CA ASN A 242 -17.92 -26.83 -19.72
C ASN A 242 -18.45 -25.85 -18.68
N CYS A 243 -19.62 -25.30 -18.96
CA CYS A 243 -20.28 -24.33 -18.10
C CYS A 243 -21.48 -24.94 -17.39
N THR A 244 -21.65 -24.57 -16.12
CA THR A 244 -22.79 -24.92 -15.29
C THR A 244 -23.45 -23.63 -14.81
N LEU A 245 -24.78 -23.62 -14.88
CA LEU A 245 -25.59 -22.48 -14.49
C LEU A 245 -26.39 -22.85 -13.24
N GLN A 246 -26.07 -22.18 -12.14
CA GLN A 246 -26.75 -22.29 -10.86
C GLN A 246 -27.64 -21.06 -10.67
N GLU A 247 -28.83 -21.10 -11.25
CA GLU A 247 -29.77 -19.98 -11.15
C GLU A 247 -30.51 -19.99 -9.82
N LYS A 248 -30.69 -18.79 -9.26
CA LYS A 248 -31.64 -18.53 -8.19
C LYS A 248 -32.75 -17.66 -8.77
N CYS A 249 -33.76 -18.31 -9.33
CA CYS A 249 -34.93 -17.67 -9.92
C CYS A 249 -36.18 -17.99 -9.11
N GLU A 250 -36.97 -16.98 -8.80
CA GLU A 250 -38.31 -17.12 -8.25
C GLU A 250 -39.33 -16.90 -9.37
N CYS A 251 -40.12 -17.93 -9.66
CA CYS A 251 -41.07 -17.93 -10.76
C CYS A 251 -42.51 -18.04 -10.27
N GLN A 252 -43.38 -17.19 -10.79
CA GLN A 252 -44.82 -17.22 -10.53
C GLN A 252 -45.58 -17.40 -11.86
N PRO A 253 -46.60 -18.27 -11.89
CA PRO A 253 -47.46 -18.39 -13.06
C PRO A 253 -48.26 -17.10 -13.25
N ALA A 254 -48.27 -16.54 -14.47
CA ALA A 254 -49.22 -15.51 -14.89
C ALA A 254 -50.04 -16.03 -16.08
N GLU A 255 -51.22 -15.44 -16.32
CA GLU A 255 -52.29 -15.97 -17.19
C GLU A 255 -51.80 -16.72 -18.43
N ASN A 256 -50.91 -16.12 -19.23
CA ASN A 256 -50.38 -16.72 -20.46
C ASN A 256 -48.86 -16.88 -20.49
N GLN A 257 -48.15 -16.43 -19.45
CA GLN A 257 -46.69 -16.47 -19.36
C GLN A 257 -46.23 -16.63 -17.91
N MET A 258 -45.08 -17.24 -17.69
CA MET A 258 -44.46 -17.30 -16.38
C MET A 258 -43.67 -16.02 -16.14
N ARG A 259 -43.84 -15.40 -14.97
CA ARG A 259 -43.04 -14.26 -14.53
C ARG A 259 -41.97 -14.76 -13.58
N CYS A 260 -40.72 -14.66 -13.99
CA CYS A 260 -39.58 -15.06 -13.17
C CYS A 260 -38.70 -13.85 -12.85
N THR A 261 -38.27 -13.79 -11.60
CA THR A 261 -37.25 -12.85 -11.14
C THR A 261 -36.03 -13.65 -10.76
N CYS A 262 -34.94 -13.47 -11.50
CA CYS A 262 -33.67 -14.14 -11.26
C CYS A 262 -32.69 -13.16 -10.62
N LEU A 263 -31.91 -13.65 -9.66
CA LEU A 263 -30.77 -12.90 -9.14
C LEU A 263 -29.70 -12.83 -10.23
N ASP A 264 -29.55 -11.66 -10.82
CA ASP A 264 -28.48 -11.37 -11.77
C ASP A 264 -27.29 -10.75 -11.03
N ASN A 265 -26.09 -11.26 -11.32
CA ASN A 265 -24.87 -10.67 -10.84
C ASN A 265 -24.30 -9.87 -12.01
N ASP A 266 -24.60 -8.59 -12.08
CA ASP A 266 -24.06 -7.69 -13.10
C ASP A 266 -22.54 -7.53 -12.91
N ILE A 267 -21.78 -8.48 -13.47
CA ILE A 267 -20.32 -8.54 -13.40
C ILE A 267 -19.72 -7.28 -14.03
N GLY A 268 -20.31 -6.81 -15.14
CA GLY A 268 -19.87 -5.60 -15.83
C GLY A 268 -19.93 -4.37 -14.94
N HIS A 269 -21.06 -4.15 -14.26
CA HIS A 269 -21.22 -3.01 -13.36
C HIS A 269 -20.32 -3.12 -12.11
N LEU A 270 -20.03 -4.34 -11.62
CA LEU A 270 -19.09 -4.54 -10.50
C LEU A 270 -17.67 -4.08 -10.83
N LEU A 271 -17.22 -4.25 -12.07
CA LEU A 271 -15.91 -3.81 -12.52
C LEU A 271 -15.82 -2.29 -12.75
N GLN A 272 -16.96 -1.60 -12.87
CA GLN A 272 -17.00 -0.14 -13.06
C GLN A 272 -17.29 0.62 -11.77
N ARG A 273 -17.86 -0.06 -10.77
CA ARG A 273 -18.32 0.58 -9.53
C ARG A 273 -17.12 1.00 -8.66
N PRO A 274 -17.03 2.28 -8.24
CA PRO A 274 -15.90 2.79 -7.44
C PRO A 274 -15.68 2.09 -6.10
N THR A 275 -16.72 1.45 -5.55
CA THR A 275 -16.66 0.75 -4.26
C THR A 275 -16.26 -0.71 -4.38
N THR A 276 -16.01 -1.23 -5.59
CA THR A 276 -15.60 -2.62 -5.82
C THR A 276 -14.41 -2.73 -6.77
N HIS A 277 -14.30 -1.83 -7.75
CA HIS A 277 -13.17 -1.76 -8.66
C HIS A 277 -11.86 -1.39 -7.94
N LEU A 278 -10.78 -2.12 -8.21
CA LEU A 278 -9.45 -1.83 -7.68
C LEU A 278 -8.74 -0.76 -8.56
N PRO A 279 -8.01 0.20 -7.96
CA PRO A 279 -7.59 0.22 -6.57
C PRO A 279 -8.67 0.73 -5.61
N ILE A 280 -8.75 0.14 -4.43
CA ILE A 280 -9.73 0.51 -3.39
C ILE A 280 -9.11 0.53 -2.00
N ARG A 281 -9.48 1.51 -1.19
CA ARG A 281 -9.11 1.59 0.22
C ARG A 281 -10.20 0.94 1.09
N SER A 282 -9.81 0.01 1.93
CA SER A 282 -10.67 -0.65 2.92
C SER A 282 -9.94 -0.76 4.26
N GLY A 283 -10.37 0.05 5.22
CA GLY A 283 -9.62 0.27 6.46
C GLY A 283 -8.21 0.75 6.17
N TYR A 284 -7.21 0.08 6.75
CA TYR A 284 -5.78 0.38 6.59
C TYR A 284 -5.17 -0.08 5.26
N TRP A 285 -5.89 -0.92 4.49
CA TRP A 285 -5.36 -1.51 3.27
C TRP A 285 -5.80 -0.74 2.02
N LEU A 286 -4.84 -0.43 1.17
CA LEU A 286 -5.05 -0.09 -0.23
C LEU A 286 -4.85 -1.35 -1.06
N LEU A 287 -5.93 -1.91 -1.60
CA LEU A 287 -5.87 -3.05 -2.51
C LEU A 287 -5.63 -2.57 -3.94
N GLU A 288 -4.69 -3.20 -4.63
CA GLU A 288 -4.26 -2.81 -5.97
C GLU A 288 -4.06 -4.03 -6.87
N PRO A 289 -4.26 -3.87 -8.20
CA PRO A 289 -3.90 -4.92 -9.15
C PRO A 289 -2.39 -5.19 -9.11
N PHE A 290 -2.00 -6.46 -9.06
CA PHE A 290 -0.58 -6.86 -9.05
C PHE A 290 -0.33 -8.06 -9.95
N GLY A 291 0.15 -7.79 -11.17
CA GLY A 291 0.38 -8.82 -12.18
C GLY A 291 -0.89 -9.64 -12.48
N LYS A 292 -0.87 -10.94 -12.16
CA LYS A 292 -2.02 -11.85 -12.32
C LYS A 292 -2.95 -11.94 -11.10
N SER A 293 -2.58 -11.25 -10.01
CA SER A 293 -3.21 -11.30 -8.68
C SER A 293 -3.52 -9.88 -8.20
N VAL A 294 -3.69 -9.72 -6.88
CA VAL A 294 -3.82 -8.46 -6.16
C VAL A 294 -2.71 -8.33 -5.13
N LYS A 295 -2.44 -7.11 -4.70
CA LYS A 295 -1.66 -6.86 -3.48
C LYS A 295 -2.41 -5.89 -2.59
N GLY A 296 -2.26 -6.04 -1.28
CA GLY A 296 -2.61 -5.02 -0.32
C GLY A 296 -1.39 -4.20 0.05
N ARG A 297 -1.58 -2.91 0.30
CA ARG A 297 -0.55 -2.01 0.81
C ARG A 297 -1.07 -1.31 2.06
N ILE A 298 -0.29 -1.30 3.13
CA ILE A 298 -0.61 -0.59 4.38
C ILE A 298 0.41 0.53 4.61
N LEU A 299 -0.10 1.74 4.78
CA LEU A 299 0.72 2.96 4.98
C LEU A 299 0.78 3.40 6.45
N THR A 300 -0.17 2.95 7.28
CA THR A 300 -0.35 3.38 8.67
C THR A 300 -0.52 2.18 9.59
N GLU A 301 -0.36 2.37 10.91
CA GLU A 301 -0.65 1.34 11.92
C GLU A 301 -0.01 -0.04 11.67
N SER A 302 1.27 -0.03 11.33
CA SER A 302 2.04 -1.27 11.19
C SER A 302 3.43 -1.10 11.78
N THR A 303 3.97 -2.20 12.28
CA THR A 303 5.30 -2.24 12.89
C THR A 303 6.15 -3.29 12.19
N VAL A 304 7.44 -3.00 12.06
CA VAL A 304 8.45 -3.87 11.47
C VAL A 304 9.65 -3.89 12.40
N PHE A 305 10.08 -5.08 12.77
CA PHE A 305 11.36 -5.27 13.43
C PHE A 305 12.36 -5.83 12.41
N LEU A 306 13.48 -5.14 12.23
CA LEU A 306 14.55 -5.52 11.32
C LEU A 306 15.87 -5.70 12.08
N THR A 307 16.65 -6.69 11.67
CA THR A 307 18.03 -6.83 12.12
C THR A 307 18.99 -6.38 11.02
N LEU A 308 19.82 -5.40 11.35
CA LEU A 308 20.94 -4.96 10.54
C LEU A 308 22.21 -5.63 11.05
N ARG A 309 22.75 -6.56 10.27
CA ARG A 309 24.03 -7.22 10.53
C ARG A 309 25.12 -6.61 9.67
N MET A 310 26.21 -6.18 10.28
CA MET A 310 27.38 -5.69 9.56
C MET A 310 28.63 -6.49 9.86
N THR A 311 29.53 -6.56 8.89
CA THR A 311 30.88 -7.08 9.11
C THR A 311 31.72 -6.09 9.92
N ASP A 312 32.53 -6.63 10.82
CA ASP A 312 33.44 -5.94 11.74
C ASP A 312 32.76 -5.39 13.02
N ILE A 313 33.57 -4.98 14.00
CA ILE A 313 33.12 -4.39 15.27
C ILE A 313 32.93 -2.89 15.10
N TRP A 314 31.71 -2.40 15.29
CA TRP A 314 31.36 -0.99 15.18
C TRP A 314 30.80 -0.45 16.49
N ASN A 315 31.19 0.76 16.86
CA ASN A 315 30.50 1.51 17.90
C ASN A 315 29.33 2.23 17.23
N THR A 316 28.10 1.81 17.52
CA THR A 316 26.90 2.46 16.98
C THR A 316 26.43 3.56 17.93
N LYS A 317 25.88 4.64 17.37
CA LYS A 317 25.23 5.72 18.11
C LYS A 317 23.94 6.07 17.38
N ILE A 318 22.85 6.14 18.15
CA ILE A 318 21.56 6.63 17.66
C ILE A 318 21.69 8.12 17.41
N VAL A 319 21.21 8.58 16.25
CA VAL A 319 21.22 10.00 15.92
C VAL A 319 19.84 10.57 16.15
N LYS A 320 19.73 11.41 17.18
CA LYS A 320 18.57 12.28 17.36
C LYS A 320 18.86 13.64 16.76
N THR A 321 17.97 14.15 15.92
CA THR A 321 18.05 15.54 15.49
C THR A 321 17.51 16.45 16.60
N GLU A 322 18.40 17.14 17.31
CA GLU A 322 18.04 18.17 18.29
C GLU A 322 17.54 19.45 17.58
N LYS A 323 16.33 19.44 17.01
CA LYS A 323 15.78 20.62 16.32
C LYS A 323 14.36 20.94 16.74
N ILE A 324 14.15 22.23 17.00
CA ILE A 324 12.85 22.81 17.32
C ILE A 324 12.04 22.86 16.02
N CYS A 325 10.94 22.12 15.98
CA CYS A 325 9.94 22.18 14.92
C CYS A 325 8.78 23.08 15.38
N GLN A 326 8.18 23.81 14.45
CA GLN A 326 6.98 24.62 14.69
C GLN A 326 5.84 24.07 13.83
N SER A 327 4.72 23.73 14.46
CA SER A 327 3.49 23.29 13.81
C SER A 327 2.36 24.25 14.11
N GLU A 328 1.49 24.48 13.12
CA GLU A 328 0.25 25.24 13.31
C GLU A 328 -0.91 24.29 13.65
N ASN A 329 -1.86 24.76 14.46
CA ASN A 329 -3.07 24.00 14.79
C ASN A 329 -3.92 23.82 13.54
N ALA A 330 -4.34 22.59 13.25
CA ALA A 330 -5.23 22.26 12.16
C ALA A 330 -6.62 21.91 12.65
N ILE A 331 -7.63 22.27 11.85
CA ILE A 331 -9.01 21.83 12.07
C ILE A 331 -9.15 20.42 11.51
N ALA A 332 -9.71 19.52 12.30
CA ALA A 332 -10.02 18.17 11.86
C ALA A 332 -11.42 18.08 11.24
N GLU A 333 -11.51 17.41 10.10
CA GLU A 333 -12.75 17.16 9.36
C GLU A 333 -12.98 15.65 9.21
N GLY A 334 -14.14 15.15 9.62
CA GLY A 334 -14.55 13.77 9.40
C GLY A 334 -15.53 13.25 10.45
N CYS A 335 -15.43 11.97 10.81
CA CYS A 335 -16.34 11.31 11.75
C CYS A 335 -15.61 10.65 12.93
N TYR A 336 -16.32 10.55 14.06
CA TYR A 336 -15.90 9.76 15.23
C TYR A 336 -16.52 8.35 15.16
N SER A 337 -15.85 7.36 15.76
CA SER A 337 -16.32 5.95 15.81
C SER A 337 -16.67 5.36 14.43
N CYS A 338 -15.92 5.72 13.39
CA CYS A 338 -16.15 5.27 12.01
C CYS A 338 -14.84 4.78 11.36
N ALA A 339 -14.95 3.85 10.41
CA ALA A 339 -13.80 3.31 9.69
C ALA A 339 -13.01 4.35 8.86
N PRO A 340 -13.63 5.39 8.26
CA PRO A 340 -12.89 6.45 7.58
C PRO A 340 -12.11 7.40 8.50
N GLY A 341 -12.52 7.56 9.75
CA GLY A 341 -11.91 8.47 10.73
C GLY A 341 -12.12 9.97 10.45
N ALA A 342 -11.38 10.80 11.19
CA ALA A 342 -11.26 12.24 10.97
C ALA A 342 -9.88 12.58 10.40
N THR A 343 -9.80 13.59 9.53
CA THR A 343 -8.56 14.01 8.88
C THR A 343 -8.21 15.44 9.21
N ALA A 344 -6.94 15.74 9.43
CA ALA A 344 -6.45 17.09 9.66
C ALA A 344 -5.22 17.38 8.78
N GLN A 345 -5.13 18.59 8.25
CA GLN A 345 -3.98 19.03 7.45
C GLN A 345 -3.01 19.83 8.34
N ILE A 346 -1.88 19.22 8.68
CA ILE A 346 -0.87 19.82 9.55
C ILE A 346 0.23 20.46 8.70
N HIS A 347 0.58 21.70 9.02
CA HIS A 347 1.73 22.38 8.45
C HIS A 347 2.89 22.34 9.44
N CYS A 348 4.04 21.81 9.02
CA CYS A 348 5.23 21.74 9.86
C CYS A 348 6.43 22.44 9.23
N LYS A 349 7.09 23.28 10.04
CA LYS A 349 8.30 24.01 9.68
C LYS A 349 9.47 23.61 10.58
N SER A 350 10.62 23.39 9.96
CA SER A 350 11.89 23.19 10.65
C SER A 350 12.83 24.40 10.44
N GLN A 351 13.78 24.61 11.34
CA GLN A 351 14.60 25.84 11.30
C GLN A 351 15.71 25.85 10.24
N LYS A 352 16.26 24.68 9.87
CA LYS A 352 17.49 24.62 9.06
C LYS A 352 17.49 23.55 7.97
N GLU A 353 16.81 22.43 8.18
CA GLU A 353 16.84 21.29 7.26
C GLU A 353 15.58 20.44 7.36
N ASP A 354 15.35 19.60 6.36
CA ASP A 354 14.27 18.63 6.37
C ASP A 354 14.46 17.64 7.52
N THR A 355 13.45 17.50 8.37
CA THR A 355 13.41 16.59 9.53
C THR A 355 12.02 15.99 9.69
N MET A 356 11.89 14.97 10.53
CA MET A 356 10.60 14.48 11.02
C MET A 356 10.33 15.09 12.40
N ALA A 357 9.08 15.44 12.69
CA ALA A 357 8.63 15.82 14.02
C ALA A 357 7.53 14.88 14.50
N GLU A 358 7.59 14.51 15.79
CA GLU A 358 6.50 13.84 16.47
C GLU A 358 5.46 14.87 16.92
N LEU A 359 4.22 14.66 16.52
CA LEU A 359 3.05 15.44 16.84
C LEU A 359 2.18 14.61 17.78
N GLU A 360 2.12 14.97 19.04
CA GLU A 360 1.24 14.34 20.02
C GLU A 360 -0.15 15.00 19.99
N CYS A 361 -1.19 14.20 19.81
CA CYS A 361 -2.60 14.60 19.79
C CYS A 361 -3.37 13.80 20.84
N GLU A 362 -3.50 14.33 22.06
CA GLU A 362 -4.19 13.73 23.24
C GLU A 362 -3.89 12.23 23.49
N GLU A 363 -4.53 11.33 22.73
CA GLU A 363 -4.39 9.86 22.84
C GLU A 363 -3.55 9.22 21.72
N GLU A 364 -3.27 9.92 20.61
CA GLU A 364 -2.54 9.40 19.45
C GLU A 364 -1.29 10.27 19.16
N SER A 365 -0.21 9.68 18.65
CA SER A 365 0.94 10.42 18.14
C SER A 365 1.18 10.15 16.66
N PHE A 366 1.54 11.20 15.94
CA PHE A 366 1.83 11.17 14.52
C PHE A 366 3.25 11.61 14.28
N VAL A 367 3.84 11.18 13.18
CA VAL A 367 5.07 11.80 12.69
C VAL A 367 4.78 12.49 11.38
N ILE A 368 5.21 13.74 11.30
CA ILE A 368 5.03 14.58 10.14
C ILE A 368 6.39 15.08 9.64
N PRO A 369 6.61 15.10 8.32
CA PRO A 369 7.80 15.73 7.77
C PRO A 369 7.72 17.25 7.91
N CYS A 370 8.83 17.86 8.28
CA CYS A 370 9.00 19.30 8.49
C CYS A 370 10.17 19.79 7.65
N SER A 371 10.02 20.94 7.02
CA SER A 371 11.03 21.52 6.13
C SER A 371 11.19 23.03 6.41
N PRO A 372 12.34 23.65 6.09
CA PRO A 372 12.47 25.11 6.11
C PRO A 372 11.42 25.82 5.24
N ASP A 373 11.00 25.17 4.15
CA ASP A 373 10.01 25.68 3.20
C ASP A 373 8.54 25.43 3.61
N VAL A 374 8.32 24.89 4.82
CA VAL A 374 7.00 24.43 5.32
C VAL A 374 6.46 23.25 4.50
N LYS A 375 6.07 22.17 5.18
CA LYS A 375 5.51 20.97 4.54
C LYS A 375 4.15 20.64 5.12
N SER A 376 3.21 20.29 4.23
CA SER A 376 1.83 19.96 4.60
C SER A 376 1.64 18.45 4.61
N THR A 377 1.06 17.93 5.69
CA THR A 377 0.80 16.50 5.85
C THR A 377 -0.64 16.31 6.27
N ASN A 378 -1.38 15.45 5.57
CA ASN A 378 -2.72 15.04 5.98
C ASN A 378 -2.59 13.84 6.91
N ILE A 379 -3.01 14.01 8.16
CA ILE A 379 -3.09 12.93 9.15
C ILE A 379 -4.54 12.43 9.25
N THR A 380 -4.71 11.17 9.64
CA THR A 380 -6.02 10.55 9.89
C THR A 380 -5.99 9.91 11.27
N PHE A 381 -7.00 10.19 12.08
CA PHE A 381 -7.08 9.73 13.46
C PHE A 381 -8.48 9.18 13.78
N HIS A 382 -8.55 8.27 14.75
CA HIS A 382 -9.76 7.49 15.04
C HIS A 382 -10.26 7.75 16.46
N ALA A 383 -10.93 8.90 16.63
CA ALA A 383 -11.50 9.26 17.93
C ALA A 383 -12.77 8.47 18.27
N ALA A 384 -12.88 8.01 19.52
CA ALA A 384 -14.07 7.36 20.04
C ALA A 384 -15.19 8.37 20.39
N LYS A 385 -14.84 9.63 20.68
CA LYS A 385 -15.77 10.72 21.05
C LYS A 385 -15.29 12.07 20.50
N SER A 386 -16.22 13.03 20.43
CA SER A 386 -16.00 14.40 19.93
C SER A 386 -15.34 15.33 20.94
#